data_AF-A0A424LC56-F1
#
_entry.id   AF-A0A424LC56-F1
#
_cell.length_a   1.000
_cell.length_b   1.000
_cell.length_c   1.000
_cell.angle_alpha   90.00
_cell.angle_beta   90.00
_cell.angle_gamma   90.00
#
_symmetry.space_group_name_H-M   'P 1'
#
loop_
_entity.id
_entity.type
_entity.pdbx_description
1 polymer ?
#
loop_
_entity_poly.entity_id
_entity_poly.type
_entity_poly.pdbx_seq_one_letter_code
_entity_poly.pdbx_strand_id
1 'polypeptide(L)' 'MSGPIAIGAFSRIKRLSTKSLRLYDEMGLLTPARVDPATGYRYYHLEQTTQEEVIRALRAVEMPLFDLQM' A
#
# COMPACT_ATOMS: atom_id res chain seq x y z
N MET A 1 -1.69 -19.78 -7.25
CA MET A 1 -1.19 -18.40 -7.38
C MET A 1 -2.31 -17.53 -7.90
N SER A 2 -2.81 -16.62 -7.09
CA SER A 2 -3.86 -15.68 -7.52
C SER A 2 -3.22 -14.49 -8.24
N GLY A 3 -3.81 -14.07 -9.35
CA GLY A 3 -3.34 -12.92 -10.13
C GLY A 3 -3.38 -11.60 -9.33
N PRO A 4 -2.66 -10.56 -9.79
CA PRO A 4 -2.66 -9.27 -9.11
C PRO A 4 -4.03 -8.61 -9.21
N ILE A 5 -4.47 -7.98 -8.13
CA ILE A 5 -5.79 -7.37 -8.00
C ILE A 5 -5.68 -5.84 -7.98
N ALA A 6 -6.71 -5.18 -8.50
CA ALA A 6 -6.82 -3.73 -8.50
C ALA A 6 -6.71 -3.14 -7.08
N ILE A 7 -6.13 -1.93 -6.98
CA ILE A 7 -5.99 -1.18 -5.72
C ILE A 7 -7.29 -1.08 -4.90
N GLY A 8 -8.45 -0.95 -5.56
CA GLY A 8 -9.75 -0.90 -4.89
C GLY A 8 -10.18 -2.23 -4.25
N ALA A 9 -9.91 -3.36 -4.92
CA ALA A 9 -10.16 -4.68 -4.36
C ALA A 9 -9.19 -4.98 -3.20
N PHE A 10 -7.91 -4.64 -3.38
CA PHE A 10 -6.89 -4.79 -2.34
C PHE A 10 -7.19 -3.97 -1.09
N SER A 11 -7.60 -2.71 -1.28
CA SER A 11 -8.08 -1.79 -0.23
C SER A 11 -9.18 -2.41 0.63
N ARG A 12 -10.20 -3.01 0.00
CA ARG A 12 -11.30 -3.68 0.71
C ARG A 12 -10.84 -4.90 1.51
N ILE A 13 -9.97 -5.74 0.93
CA ILE A 13 -9.52 -6.98 1.56
C ILE A 13 -8.62 -6.69 2.76
N LYS A 14 -7.66 -5.76 2.61
CA LYS A 14 -6.72 -5.38 3.68
C LYS A 14 -7.27 -4.32 4.63
N ARG A 15 -8.50 -3.82 4.40
CA ARG A 15 -9.14 -2.72 5.16
C ARG A 15 -8.29 -1.46 5.23
N LEU A 16 -7.54 -1.17 4.15
CA LEU A 16 -6.72 0.02 4.00
C LEU A 16 -7.40 0.97 3.01
N SER A 17 -7.28 2.28 3.20
CA SER A 17 -7.79 3.22 2.21
C SER A 17 -6.92 3.21 0.95
N THR A 18 -7.51 3.47 -0.22
CA THR A 18 -6.74 3.64 -1.47
C THR A 18 -5.74 4.80 -1.39
N LYS A 19 -6.03 5.82 -0.57
CA LYS A 19 -5.13 6.93 -0.28
C LYS A 19 -3.89 6.46 0.50
N SER A 20 -4.07 5.64 1.53
CA SER A 20 -2.98 5.05 2.31
C SER A 20 -2.09 4.19 1.43
N LEU A 21 -2.67 3.37 0.55
CA LEU A 21 -1.91 2.52 -0.38
C LEU A 21 -1.04 3.32 -1.35
N ARG A 22 -1.52 4.47 -1.83
CA ARG A 22 -0.72 5.39 -2.66
C ARG A 22 0.41 6.02 -1.87
N LEU A 23 0.13 6.44 -0.63
CA LEU A 23 1.16 7.00 0.24
C LEU A 23 2.25 5.97 0.59
N TYR A 24 1.87 4.70 0.80
CA TYR A 24 2.84 3.63 1.03
C TYR A 24 3.69 3.32 -0.20
N ASP A 25 3.11 3.39 -1.40
CA ASP A 25 3.85 3.28 -2.66
C ASP A 25 4.85 4.43 -2.80
N GLU A 26 4.41 5.67 -2.57
CA GLU A 26 5.25 6.87 -2.61
C GLU A 26 6.42 6.82 -1.61
N MET A 27 6.19 6.24 -0.42
CA MET A 27 7.23 6.04 0.59
C MET A 27 8.07 4.76 0.39
N GLY A 28 7.78 3.96 -0.65
CA GLY A 28 8.46 2.69 -0.92
C GLY A 28 8.17 1.57 0.09
N LEU A 29 7.16 1.75 0.95
CA LEU A 29 6.76 0.77 1.98
C LEU A 29 5.89 -0.35 1.41
N LEU A 30 5.12 -0.05 0.37
CA LEU A 30 4.31 -1.04 -0.34
C LEU A 30 4.17 -0.66 -1.81
N THR A 31 5.04 -1.23 -2.63
CA THR A 31 5.03 -0.99 -4.07
C THR A 31 3.97 -1.85 -4.77
N PRO A 32 3.31 -1.37 -5.84
CA PRO A 32 2.42 -2.18 -6.63
C PRO A 32 3.21 -3.26 -7.39
N ALA A 33 2.67 -4.48 -7.48
CA ALA A 33 3.21 -5.53 -8.33
C ALA A 33 3.21 -5.14 -9.81
N ARG A 34 2.23 -4.35 -10.21
CA ARG A 34 2.09 -3.86 -11.58
C ARG A 34 1.41 -2.50 -11.60
N VAL A 35 1.95 -1.63 -12.43
CA VAL A 35 1.30 -0.39 -12.85
C VAL A 35 0.93 -0.52 -14.32
N ASP A 36 -0.31 -0.23 -14.66
CA ASP A 36 -0.73 -0.13 -16.04
C ASP A 36 -0.10 1.12 -16.68
N PRO A 37 0.74 0.98 -17.71
CA PRO A 37 1.43 2.11 -18.32
C PRO A 37 0.50 3.07 -19.07
N ALA A 38 -0.69 2.62 -19.49
CA ALA A 38 -1.64 3.45 -20.22
C ALA A 38 -2.46 4.35 -19.30
N THR A 39 -2.76 3.89 -18.08
CA THR A 39 -3.70 4.56 -17.17
C THR A 39 -3.08 4.94 -15.81
N GLY A 40 -1.89 4.43 -15.50
CA GLY A 40 -1.27 4.54 -14.18
C GLY A 40 -1.97 3.71 -13.10
N TYR A 41 -2.88 2.81 -13.49
CA TYR A 41 -3.68 2.04 -12.54
C TYR A 41 -2.84 0.96 -11.84
N ARG A 42 -3.00 0.85 -10.52
CA ARG A 42 -2.13 0.02 -9.67
C ARG A 42 -2.78 -1.32 -9.33
N TYR A 43 -1.97 -2.36 -9.37
CA TYR A 43 -2.34 -3.73 -9.05
C TYR A 43 -1.35 -4.33 -8.04
N TYR A 44 -1.88 -5.11 -7.11
CA TYR A 44 -1.15 -5.69 -5.98
C TYR A 44 -1.43 -7.19 -5.89
N HIS A 45 -0.45 -8.00 -5.50
CA HIS A 45 -0.74 -9.39 -5.13
C HIS A 45 -1.29 -9.45 -3.71
N LEU A 46 -2.27 -10.33 -3.47
CA LEU A 46 -2.79 -10.57 -2.11
C LEU A 46 -1.71 -11.07 -1.15
N GLU A 47 -0.77 -11.84 -1.70
CA GLU A 47 0.38 -12.45 -1.03
C GLU A 47 1.56 -11.46 -0.89
N GLN A 48 1.50 -10.28 -1.52
CA GLN A 48 2.60 -9.31 -1.55
C GLN A 48 2.84 -8.58 -0.23
N THR A 49 1.94 -8.76 0.74
CA THR A 49 2.01 -8.09 2.04
C THR A 49 1.99 -9.10 3.15
N THR A 50 3.10 -9.16 3.88
CA THR A 50 3.11 -9.77 5.22
C THR A 50 2.37 -8.87 6.20
N GLN A 51 1.92 -9.46 7.30
CA GLN A 51 1.30 -8.68 8.39
C GLN A 51 2.25 -7.61 8.93
N GLU A 52 3.56 -7.89 8.94
CA GLU A 52 4.60 -6.99 9.44
C GLU A 52 4.80 -5.78 8.52
N GLU A 53 4.74 -5.97 7.19
CA GLU A 53 4.80 -4.88 6.22
C GLU A 53 3.60 -3.94 6.36
N VAL A 54 2.40 -4.50 6.58
CA VAL A 54 1.20 -3.70 6.84
C VAL A 54 1.33 -2.91 8.14
N ILE A 55 1.84 -3.53 9.21
CA ILE A 55 2.07 -2.84 10.50
C ILE A 55 3.11 -1.72 10.34
N ARG A 56 4.21 -1.98 9.63
CA ARG A 56 5.25 -0.97 9.37
C ARG A 56 4.69 0.20 8.56
N ALA A 57 3.90 -0.09 7.53
CA ALA A 57 3.24 0.92 6.72
C ALA A 57 2.26 1.77 7.53
N LEU A 58 1.42 1.13 8.36
CA LEU A 58 0.49 1.82 9.27
C LEU A 58 1.24 2.76 10.23
N ARG A 59 2.28 2.26 10.91
CA ARG A 59 3.11 3.06 11.82
C ARG A 59 3.77 4.24 11.10
N ALA A 60 4.26 4.03 9.89
CA ALA A 60 4.88 5.10 9.11
C ALA A 60 3.91 6.19 8.67
N VAL A 61 2.58 5.99 8.74
CA VAL A 61 1.55 7.02 8.46
C VAL A 61 0.93 7.59 9.73
N GLU A 62 1.05 6.91 10.86
CA GLU A 62 0.80 7.49 12.19
C GLU A 62 1.97 8.39 12.65
N MET A 63 3.21 8.05 12.29
CA MET A 63 4.42 8.79 12.64
C MET A 63 4.69 10.12 11.91
N PRO A 64 4.19 10.46 10.71
CA PRO A 64 4.44 11.76 10.08
C PRO A 64 3.62 12.90 10.70
N LEU A 65 2.66 12.61 11.59
CA LEU A 65 2.00 13.63 12.41
C LEU A 65 2.71 13.86 13.75
N PHE A 66 3.63 12.97 14.10
CA PHE A 66 4.55 13.13 15.21
C PHE A 66 5.95 13.30 14.64
N ASP A 67 6.10 14.32 13.78
CA ASP A 67 7.40 14.89 13.49
C ASP A 67 8.05 15.18 14.85
N LEU A 68 9.00 14.33 15.21
CA LEU A 68 10.35 14.63 15.67
C LEU A 68 10.66 16.14 15.88
N GLN A 69 9.90 16.81 16.73
CA GLN A 69 10.37 17.93 17.54
C GLN A 69 10.94 17.32 18.82
N MET A 70 12.18 16.85 18.72
CA MET A 70 13.10 16.70 19.85
C MET A 70 14.43 17.32 19.46
#